data_AF-A0A447CWM7-F1
#
_entry.id   AF-A0A447CWM7-F1
#
_cell.length_a   1.000
_cell.length_b   1.000
_cell.length_c   1.000
_cell.angle_alpha   90.00
_cell.angle_beta   90.00
_cell.angle_gamma   90.00
#
_symmetry.space_group_name_H-M   'P 1'
#
loop_
_entity.id
_entity.type
_entity.pdbx_description
1 polymer ?
#
loop_
_entity_poly.entity_id
_entity_poly.type
_entity_poly.pdbx_seq_one_letter_code
_entity_poly.pdbx_strand_id
1 'polypeptide(L)' 'MPRWTAVIIYRSQAGIVDVVHDIDEICDLDNLVERGPDWDTIESITIRRTGGDRLTLEEASSR' A
#
# COMPACT_ATOMS: atom_id res chain seq x y z
N MET A 1 -11.64 8.89 8.19
CA MET A 1 -11.72 7.88 7.12
C MET A 1 -10.30 7.68 6.62
N PRO A 2 -9.84 6.44 6.48
CA PRO A 2 -8.49 6.14 6.01
C PRO A 2 -8.26 6.81 4.65
N ARG A 3 -7.12 7.48 4.52
CA ARG A 3 -6.74 8.21 3.31
C ARG A 3 -6.12 7.30 2.28
N TRP A 4 -5.55 6.18 2.71
CA TRP A 4 -4.83 5.24 1.87
C TRP A 4 -5.23 3.80 2.17
N THR A 5 -5.21 2.98 1.14
CA THR A 5 -5.22 1.53 1.24
C THR A 5 -3.90 1.01 0.69
N ALA A 6 -3.15 0.29 1.52
CA ALA A 6 -1.93 -0.41 1.15
C ALA A 6 -2.22 -1.91 1.07
N VAL A 7 -1.74 -2.56 0.00
CA VAL A 7 -1.76 -4.02 -0.15
C VAL A 7 -0.31 -4.47 -0.18
N ILE A 8 0.10 -5.23 0.84
CA ILE A 8 1.42 -5.85 0.91
C ILE A 8 1.28 -7.30 0.49
N ILE A 9 2.04 -7.68 -0.53
CA ILE A 9 2.05 -9.02 -1.10
C ILE A 9 3.29 -9.76 -0.58
N TYR A 10 3.09 -10.87 0.13
CA TYR A 10 4.15 -11.70 0.69
C TYR A 10 4.25 -13.05 -0.04
N ARG A 11 5.47 -13.56 -0.19
CA ARG A 11 5.73 -14.94 -0.62
C ARG A 11 5.62 -15.89 0.57
N SER A 12 4.85 -16.96 0.42
CA SER A 12 4.77 -18.05 1.39
C SER A 12 4.90 -19.42 0.71
N GLN A 13 5.11 -20.48 1.49
CA GLN A 13 5.14 -21.85 0.96
C GLN A 13 3.81 -22.28 0.32
N ALA A 14 2.69 -21.68 0.75
CA ALA A 14 1.36 -21.94 0.20
C ALA A 14 1.07 -21.07 -1.04
N GLY A 15 2.02 -20.23 -1.47
CA GLY A 15 1.86 -19.26 -2.54
C GLY A 15 1.85 -17.82 -2.02
N ILE A 16 1.32 -16.91 -2.84
CA ILE A 16 1.27 -15.49 -2.53
C ILE A 16 0.17 -15.18 -1.50
N VAL A 17 0.47 -14.30 -0.54
CA VAL A 17 -0.44 -13.83 0.49
C VAL A 17 -0.60 -12.31 0.38
N ASP A 18 -1.84 -11.86 0.20
CA ASP A 18 -2.18 -10.44 0.11
C ASP A 18 -2.71 -9.95 1.46
N VAL A 19 -2.05 -8.94 2.04
CA VAL A 19 -2.48 -8.32 3.29
C VAL A 19 -2.89 -6.87 3.02
N VAL A 20 -4.14 -6.55 3.31
CA VAL A 20 -4.73 -5.22 3.09
C VAL A 20 -4.71 -4.42 4.38
N HIS A 21 -4.21 -3.19 4.30
CA HIS A 21 -4.18 -2.23 5.39
C HIS A 21 -4.81 -0.91 4.94
N ASP A 22 -5.72 -0.39 5.76
CA ASP A 22 -6.20 0.97 5.64
C ASP A 22 -5.42 1.86 6.61
N ILE A 23 -4.81 2.93 6.08
CA ILE A 23 -3.96 3.86 6.86
C ILE A 23 -4.37 5.31 6.63
N ASP A 24 -4.20 6.13 7.66
CA ASP A 24 -4.56 7.55 7.64
C ASP A 24 -3.42 8.38 7.02
N GLU A 25 -2.17 8.08 7.37
CA GLU A 25 -0.99 8.76 6.84
C GLU A 25 -0.12 7.81 6.02
N ILE A 26 0.54 8.33 5.00
CA ILE A 26 1.39 7.50 4.12
C ILE A 26 2.62 6.97 4.88
N CYS A 27 3.08 7.72 5.89
CA CYS A 27 4.20 7.29 6.72
C CYS A 27 3.86 6.05 7.53
N ASP A 28 2.62 5.82 7.96
CA ASP A 28 2.22 4.64 8.75
C ASP A 28 2.59 3.30 8.09
N LEU A 29 2.82 3.28 6.77
CA LEU A 29 3.29 2.11 6.05
C LEU A 29 4.67 1.63 6.54
N ASP A 30 5.55 2.52 6.99
CA ASP A 30 6.87 2.15 7.52
C ASP A 30 6.73 1.17 8.69
N ASN A 31 5.85 1.49 9.63
CA ASN A 31 5.56 0.69 10.81
C ASN A 31 4.92 -0.65 10.43
N LEU A 32 4.10 -0.70 9.38
CA LEU A 32 3.50 -1.95 8.90
C LEU A 32 4.55 -2.90 8.31
N VAL A 33 5.52 -2.36 7.57
CA VAL A 33 6.62 -3.15 7.00
C VAL A 33 7.57 -3.62 8.10
N GLU A 34 8.01 -2.72 8.98
CA GLU A 34 9.00 -3.02 10.03
C GLU A 34 8.47 -3.98 11.12
N ARG A 35 7.15 -3.97 11.38
CA ARG A 35 6.52 -4.86 12.37
C ARG A 35 5.88 -6.10 11.75
N GLY A 36 5.90 -6.20 10.42
CA GLY A 36 5.37 -7.31 9.66
C GLY A 36 6.28 -8.55 9.70
N PRO A 37 6.01 -9.54 8.84
CA PRO A 37 6.97 -10.57 8.49
C PRO A 37 8.30 -9.97 7.99
N ASP A 38 9.33 -10.81 7.91
CA ASP A 38 10.64 -10.42 7.36
C ASP A 38 10.49 -9.76 5.97
N TRP A 39 11.14 -8.60 5.78
CA TRP A 39 11.03 -7.80 4.55
C TRP A 39 11.47 -8.57 3.29
N ASP A 40 12.34 -9.57 3.44
CA ASP A 40 12.79 -10.42 2.33
C ASP A 40 11.70 -11.38 1.85
N THR A 41 10.54 -11.40 2.51
CA THR A 41 9.35 -12.12 2.04
C THR A 41 8.42 -11.27 1.19
N ILE A 42 8.62 -9.94 1.13
CA ILE A 42 7.78 -9.03 0.36
C ILE A 42 8.05 -9.21 -1.14
N GLU A 43 6.99 -9.39 -1.92
CA GLU A 43 6.99 -9.39 -3.38
C GLU A 43 6.73 -7.99 -3.93
N SER A 44 5.69 -7.32 -3.42
CA SER A 44 5.35 -5.95 -3.81
C SER A 44 4.48 -5.27 -2.77
N ILE A 45 4.44 -3.94 -2.82
CA ILE A 45 3.51 -3.12 -2.05
C ILE A 45 2.79 -2.20 -3.04
N THR A 46 1.46 -2.22 -3.00
CA THR A 46 0.61 -1.32 -3.81
C THR A 46 -0.13 -0.36 -2.89
N ILE A 47 -0.01 0.94 -3.14
CA ILE A 47 -0.67 1.97 -2.35
C ILE A 47 -1.67 2.72 -3.23
N ARG A 48 -2.87 2.96 -2.71
CA ARG A 48 -3.93 3.71 -3.41
C ARG A 48 -4.55 4.73 -2.47
N ARG A 49 -4.83 5.93 -2.98
CA ARG A 49 -5.61 6.93 -2.24
C ARG A 49 -7.08 6.51 -2.20
N THR A 50 -7.69 6.59 -1.03
CA THR A 50 -9.10 6.28 -0.81
C THR A 50 -9.95 7.51 -1.12
N GLY A 51 -10.99 7.34 -1.94
CA GLY A 51 -12.02 8.36 -2.19
C GLY A 51 -11.57 9.63 -2.95
N GLY A 52 -10.40 9.63 -3.60
CA GLY A 52 -9.92 10.75 -4.42
C GLY A 52 -10.13 10.54 -5.92
N ASP A 53 -10.14 11.63 -6.68
CA ASP A 53 -10.12 11.61 -8.14
C ASP A 53 -8.91 10.82 -8.65
N ARG A 54 -9.12 9.96 -9.66
CA ARG A 54 -8.05 9.24 -10.36
C ARG A 54 -7.56 10.07 -11.53
N LEU A 55 -6.78 11.10 -11.22
CA LEU A 55 -6.21 11.97 -12.24
C LEU A 55 -5.00 11.30 -12.91
N THR A 56 -4.82 11.57 -14.19
CA THR A 56 -3.51 11.38 -14.83
C THR A 56 -2.55 12.49 -14.40
N LEU A 57 -1.26 12.32 -14.70
CA LEU A 57 -0.24 13.32 -14.39
C LEU A 57 -0.52 14.65 -15.10
N GLU A 58 -0.96 14.58 -16.34
CA GLU A 58 -1.27 15.72 -17.21
C GLU A 58 -2.45 16.52 -16.65
N GLU A 59 -3.52 15.85 -16.25
CA GLU A 59 -4.69 16.47 -15.63
C GLU A 59 -4.35 17.18 -14.32
N ALA A 60 -3.47 16.57 -13.50
CA ALA A 60 -3.03 17.17 -12.25
C ALA A 60 -2.14 18.40 -12.44
N SER A 61 -1.28 18.41 -13.46
CA SER A 61 -0.39 19.55 -13.77
C SER A 61 -1.11 20.80 -14.27
N SER A 62 -2.37 20.64 -14.70
CA SER A 62 -3.20 21.71 -15.24
C SER A 62 -4.17 22.31 -14.19
N ARG A 63 -4.10 21.86 -12.92
CA ARG A 63 -4.94 22.33 -11.81
C ARG A 63 -4.30 23.47 -11.01
#